data_AF-A0A934E3N1-F1
#
_entry.id   AF-A0A934E3N1-F1
#
_cell.length_a   1.000
_cell.length_b   1.000
_cell.length_c   1.000
_cell.angle_alpha   90.00
_cell.angle_beta   90.00
_cell.angle_gamma   90.00
#
_symmetry.space_group_name_H-M   'P 1'
#
loop_
_entity.id
_entity.type
_entity.pdbx_description
1 polymer ?
#
loop_
_entity_poly.entity_id
_entity_poly.type
_entity_poly.pdbx_seq_one_letter_code
_entity_poly.pdbx_strand_id
1 'polypeptide(L)'
;MATALLCGTIALAGPCPSITGARADTCYPGGPLPPNYTLNGDATFSGTHLVITPDLQDQNASVMLNPVFSTAGDLHVKLVLRITTSTGAGADGMALVLHSDPRGVAAIGQPGRGMGYGLQNSPTPMITPSVVVEFDTHRNNELGDPSDNHVAITLDGNPDHDAFPSSYRQNLGSGLTLKSNAPVYVWLDYASASHGLSLYLSSTDTKPTASTLGVSGIDLAARLGASLWLGFTGSTGGAQSKHEVLEFYASDTLVAPDSTCCSADAQCTSSPQGPVCDLRKHVCGECTEADTSHCPSQAPACDEMNGRCVACLVDADCLADHWCHHEACLPRLAHGELLPGSCATLGARACRSGVCEASDDRCGFLNAPSSTGDCAGDPARCRSGRCDVDGHCGLANGHGPCSAASGATDCRSAVCDEAAALCGNPRGAGCGSAAECSTLLCADAVCCDAACEESCDACDLPGSTGTCTPASARAPGAPTCAPFACDGVTTRCPTECATDSACPDGRYCDASHQCLPQKAVGLACASAHECSGGNCVD
;
A
#
# COMPACT_ATOMS: atom_id res chain seq x y z
N MET A 1 26.83 26.85 -7.26
CA MET A 1 27.14 26.72 -5.83
C MET A 1 25.88 26.27 -5.14
N ALA A 2 25.74 24.97 -4.89
CA ALA A 2 24.67 24.39 -4.10
C ALA A 2 25.26 23.19 -3.34
N THR A 3 24.95 23.17 -2.06
CA THR A 3 25.71 22.55 -0.98
C THR A 3 25.49 21.04 -0.94
N ALA A 4 26.59 20.29 -0.88
CA ALA A 4 26.61 18.87 -0.57
C ALA A 4 26.30 18.66 0.92
N LEU A 5 25.33 17.80 1.23
CA LEU A 5 25.12 17.29 2.59
C LEU A 5 25.82 15.93 2.72
N LEU A 6 26.69 15.83 3.72
CA LEU A 6 27.53 14.68 4.03
C LEU A 6 26.69 13.45 4.37
N CYS A 7 26.94 12.33 3.69
CA CYS A 7 26.56 10.99 4.11
C CYS A 7 27.74 10.38 4.88
N GLY A 8 27.60 10.21 6.19
CA GLY A 8 28.59 9.62 7.08
C GLY A 8 28.47 8.09 7.15
N THR A 9 29.46 7.42 6.58
CA THR A 9 30.04 6.12 6.98
C THR A 9 29.13 5.06 7.63
N ILE A 10 28.42 4.27 6.82
CA ILE A 10 28.41 2.79 6.92
C ILE A 10 28.47 2.26 5.49
N ALA A 11 29.55 1.55 5.17
CA ALA A 11 29.74 0.87 3.90
C ALA A 11 28.89 -0.40 3.87
N LEU A 12 27.89 -0.43 2.99
CA LEU A 12 27.39 -1.57 2.19
C LEU A 12 26.09 -1.13 1.50
N ALA A 13 26.20 -0.35 0.44
CA ALA A 13 25.11 -0.10 -0.49
C ALA A 13 25.64 -0.37 -1.91
N GLY A 14 25.51 -1.61 -2.36
CA GLY A 14 25.40 -1.87 -3.78
C GLY A 14 24.06 -1.30 -4.28
N PRO A 15 23.93 -0.91 -5.57
CA PRO A 15 22.64 -0.57 -6.12
C PRO A 15 21.67 -1.73 -5.90
N CYS A 16 20.51 -1.45 -5.31
CA CYS A 16 19.40 -2.38 -5.23
C CYS A 16 19.09 -2.83 -6.67
N PRO A 17 19.14 -4.13 -7.00
CA PRO A 17 18.77 -4.58 -8.33
C PRO A 17 17.30 -4.21 -8.55
N SER A 18 17.03 -3.48 -9.62
CA SER A 18 15.69 -3.25 -10.12
C SER A 18 15.02 -4.61 -10.30
N ILE A 19 13.95 -4.87 -9.55
CA ILE A 19 13.15 -6.08 -9.70
C ILE A 19 12.40 -5.94 -11.02
N THR A 20 13.02 -6.45 -12.08
CA THR A 20 12.32 -6.73 -13.34
C THR A 20 11.27 -7.78 -13.04
N GLY A 21 10.06 -7.53 -13.52
CA GLY A 21 8.84 -8.27 -13.22
C GLY A 21 8.97 -9.79 -13.42
N ALA A 22 8.08 -10.47 -12.73
CA ALA A 22 7.93 -11.91 -12.72
C ALA A 22 7.97 -12.55 -14.12
N ARG A 23 8.83 -13.58 -14.31
CA ARG A 23 8.99 -14.49 -15.46
C ARG A 23 7.94 -15.61 -15.54
N ALA A 24 6.81 -15.44 -16.20
CA ALA A 24 5.84 -16.52 -16.38
C ALA A 24 6.07 -17.33 -17.67
N ASP A 25 7.24 -17.90 -17.89
CA ASP A 25 7.51 -18.65 -19.13
C ASP A 25 6.73 -19.98 -19.17
N THR A 26 6.13 -20.34 -20.31
CA THR A 26 5.48 -21.64 -20.53
C THR A 26 5.81 -22.18 -21.92
N CYS A 27 6.04 -23.48 -21.99
CA CYS A 27 6.52 -24.18 -23.17
C CYS A 27 5.69 -25.42 -23.45
N TYR A 28 5.38 -25.65 -24.73
CA TYR A 28 4.76 -26.88 -25.20
C TYR A 28 5.32 -27.23 -26.59
N PRO A 29 6.26 -28.18 -26.69
CA PRO A 29 6.87 -28.58 -27.96
C PRO A 29 6.02 -29.62 -28.73
N GLY A 30 4.77 -29.85 -28.30
CA GLY A 30 3.99 -31.00 -28.73
C GLY A 30 4.31 -32.27 -27.93
N GLY A 31 3.58 -33.35 -28.20
CA GLY A 31 3.76 -34.64 -27.54
C GLY A 31 2.91 -34.80 -26.27
N PRO A 32 3.18 -35.84 -25.46
CA PRO A 32 2.27 -36.28 -24.40
C PRO A 32 2.33 -35.46 -23.10
N LEU A 33 3.21 -34.45 -23.04
CA LEU A 33 3.46 -33.64 -21.84
C LEU A 33 3.17 -32.16 -22.13
N PRO A 34 1.89 -31.77 -22.17
CA PRO A 34 1.50 -30.38 -22.16
C PRO A 34 1.68 -29.73 -20.76
N PRO A 35 1.93 -28.41 -20.69
CA PRO A 35 1.92 -27.68 -19.43
C PRO A 35 0.52 -27.72 -18.78
N ASN A 36 0.35 -27.21 -17.57
CA ASN A 36 -0.99 -27.21 -16.96
C ASN A 36 -2.00 -26.35 -17.74
N TYR A 37 -3.14 -26.93 -18.10
CA TYR A 37 -4.27 -26.26 -18.76
C TYR A 37 -5.62 -26.77 -18.24
N THR A 38 -6.67 -26.03 -18.56
CA THR A 38 -8.07 -26.38 -18.36
C THR A 38 -8.77 -26.49 -19.72
N LEU A 39 -9.45 -27.61 -19.97
CA LEU A 39 -10.29 -27.81 -21.15
C LEU A 39 -11.74 -27.41 -20.82
N ASN A 40 -12.36 -26.59 -21.67
CA ASN A 40 -13.76 -26.22 -21.58
C ASN A 40 -14.49 -26.54 -22.88
N GLY A 41 -15.77 -26.90 -22.77
CA GLY A 41 -16.60 -27.24 -23.93
C GLY A 41 -16.10 -28.50 -24.64
N ASP A 42 -15.96 -28.43 -25.96
CA ASP A 42 -15.59 -29.56 -26.82
C ASP A 42 -14.06 -29.78 -26.93
N ALA A 43 -13.26 -29.01 -26.19
CA ALA A 43 -11.80 -29.13 -26.22
C ALA A 43 -11.33 -30.51 -25.74
N THR A 44 -10.35 -31.07 -26.43
CA THR A 44 -9.73 -32.35 -26.07
C THR A 44 -8.21 -32.31 -26.22
N PHE A 45 -7.53 -33.23 -25.53
CA PHE A 45 -6.12 -33.50 -25.76
C PHE A 45 -5.96 -34.81 -26.53
N SER A 46 -5.29 -34.77 -27.67
CA SER A 46 -5.14 -35.95 -28.55
C SER A 46 -4.09 -36.96 -28.06
N GLY A 47 -3.37 -36.64 -26.98
CA GLY A 47 -2.16 -37.31 -26.56
C GLY A 47 -0.88 -36.70 -27.15
N THR A 48 -0.99 -35.79 -28.12
CA THR A 48 0.18 -35.11 -28.74
C THR A 48 -0.01 -33.63 -29.05
N HIS A 49 -1.24 -33.13 -29.04
CA HIS A 49 -1.58 -31.73 -29.31
C HIS A 49 -2.96 -31.41 -28.74
N LEU A 50 -3.22 -30.13 -28.54
CA LEU A 50 -4.53 -29.65 -28.12
C LEU A 50 -5.44 -29.55 -29.34
N VAL A 51 -6.64 -30.11 -29.21
CA VAL A 51 -7.72 -30.00 -30.20
C VAL A 51 -8.75 -29.08 -29.58
N ILE A 52 -8.86 -27.87 -30.11
CA ILE A 52 -9.80 -26.87 -29.62
C ILE A 52 -11.21 -27.30 -30.03
N THR A 53 -11.45 -27.56 -31.31
CA THR A 53 -12.70 -28.19 -31.77
C THR A 53 -12.41 -29.35 -32.71
N PRO A 54 -13.25 -30.40 -32.72
CA PRO A 54 -13.23 -31.40 -33.79
C PRO A 54 -13.79 -30.82 -35.11
N ASP A 55 -13.58 -31.53 -36.23
CA ASP A 55 -14.19 -31.19 -37.53
C ASP A 55 -15.67 -31.64 -37.56
N LEU A 56 -16.49 -30.96 -36.75
CA LEU A 56 -17.94 -31.15 -36.62
C LEU A 56 -18.62 -29.77 -36.56
N GLN A 57 -19.90 -29.70 -36.92
CA GLN A 57 -20.72 -28.50 -36.76
C GLN A 57 -21.02 -28.22 -35.28
N ASP A 58 -21.37 -26.96 -34.99
CA ASP A 58 -21.88 -26.50 -33.69
C ASP A 58 -20.99 -26.82 -32.46
N GLN A 59 -19.67 -26.75 -32.62
CA GLN A 59 -18.70 -26.95 -31.55
C GLN A 59 -18.32 -25.62 -30.88
N ASN A 60 -18.04 -25.65 -29.59
CA ASN A 60 -17.56 -24.49 -28.83
C ASN A 60 -16.55 -24.92 -27.78
N ALA A 61 -15.41 -24.25 -27.74
CA ALA A 61 -14.35 -24.70 -26.84
C ALA A 61 -13.38 -23.60 -26.44
N SER A 62 -12.77 -23.80 -25.29
CA SER A 62 -11.56 -23.08 -24.90
C SER A 62 -10.57 -24.00 -24.19
N VAL A 63 -9.29 -23.65 -24.31
CA VAL A 63 -8.19 -24.22 -23.53
C VAL A 63 -7.45 -23.08 -22.86
N MET A 64 -7.57 -22.96 -21.55
CA MET A 64 -6.91 -21.90 -20.78
C MET A 64 -5.69 -22.47 -20.07
N LEU A 65 -4.54 -21.81 -20.20
CA LEU A 65 -3.34 -22.18 -19.45
C LEU A 65 -3.51 -21.81 -17.98
N ASN A 66 -3.04 -22.67 -17.08
CA ASN A 66 -3.09 -22.43 -15.64
C ASN A 66 -1.97 -21.49 -15.12
N PRO A 67 -0.80 -21.39 -15.78
CA PRO A 67 0.15 -20.31 -15.50
C PRO A 67 -0.46 -18.93 -15.80
N VAL A 68 -0.16 -17.95 -14.95
CA VAL A 68 -0.57 -16.55 -15.11
C VAL A 68 0.65 -15.72 -15.50
N PHE A 69 0.49 -14.82 -16.45
CA PHE A 69 1.57 -14.01 -17.00
C PHE A 69 1.56 -12.59 -16.44
N SER A 70 2.72 -12.00 -16.23
CA SER A 70 2.82 -10.60 -15.80
C SER A 70 2.46 -9.67 -16.96
N THR A 71 1.77 -8.57 -16.66
CA THR A 71 1.51 -7.51 -17.65
C THR A 71 2.54 -6.37 -17.61
N ALA A 72 3.48 -6.44 -16.66
CA ALA A 72 4.44 -5.38 -16.41
C ALA A 72 5.64 -5.37 -17.38
N GLY A 73 5.82 -6.45 -18.15
CA GLY A 73 6.93 -6.65 -19.08
C GLY A 73 6.48 -6.85 -20.52
N ASP A 74 7.47 -7.05 -21.39
CA ASP A 74 7.23 -7.49 -22.77
C ASP A 74 6.60 -8.89 -22.77
N LEU A 75 5.93 -9.30 -23.84
CA LEU A 75 5.36 -10.65 -23.97
C LEU A 75 5.64 -11.19 -25.38
N HIS A 76 6.23 -12.37 -25.45
CA HIS A 76 6.59 -13.07 -26.68
C HIS A 76 5.89 -14.41 -26.73
N VAL A 77 5.08 -14.64 -27.77
CA VAL A 77 4.42 -15.92 -28.02
C VAL A 77 4.89 -16.47 -29.36
N LYS A 78 5.25 -17.75 -29.41
CA LYS A 78 5.30 -18.57 -30.63
C LYS A 78 4.18 -19.59 -30.54
N LEU A 79 3.41 -19.74 -31.60
CA LEU A 79 2.30 -20.69 -31.69
C LEU A 79 2.38 -21.41 -33.03
N VAL A 80 2.27 -22.73 -33.02
CA VAL A 80 2.09 -23.54 -34.21
C VAL A 80 0.66 -24.07 -34.18
N LEU A 81 -0.19 -23.55 -35.06
CA LEU A 81 -1.58 -23.96 -35.18
C LEU A 81 -1.80 -24.75 -36.46
N ARG A 82 -2.87 -25.55 -36.49
CA ARG A 82 -3.34 -26.21 -37.70
C ARG A 82 -4.86 -26.18 -37.73
N ILE A 83 -5.41 -25.69 -38.83
CA ILE A 83 -6.86 -25.71 -39.08
C ILE A 83 -7.09 -26.66 -40.25
N THR A 84 -7.81 -27.75 -39.98
CA THR A 84 -8.14 -28.77 -40.98
C THR A 84 -9.64 -28.79 -41.27
N THR A 85 -10.01 -28.92 -42.54
CA THR A 85 -11.42 -29.05 -42.96
C THR A 85 -11.57 -30.20 -43.96
N SER A 86 -12.56 -31.06 -43.74
CA SER A 86 -12.91 -32.15 -44.66
C SER A 86 -13.84 -31.71 -45.80
N THR A 87 -14.48 -30.55 -45.69
CA THR A 87 -15.49 -30.06 -46.65
C THR A 87 -14.98 -28.93 -47.55
N GLY A 88 -13.85 -28.30 -47.18
CA GLY A 88 -13.29 -27.13 -47.87
C GLY A 88 -13.95 -25.81 -47.50
N ALA A 89 -15.18 -25.83 -46.96
CA ALA A 89 -15.89 -24.68 -46.42
C ALA A 89 -15.66 -24.58 -44.90
N GLY A 90 -14.41 -24.39 -44.49
CA GLY A 90 -14.03 -24.28 -43.08
C GLY A 90 -14.64 -23.06 -42.38
N ALA A 91 -15.07 -23.21 -41.13
CA ALA A 91 -15.56 -22.17 -40.22
C ALA A 91 -15.49 -22.67 -38.76
N ASP A 92 -15.60 -21.80 -37.75
CA ASP A 92 -15.61 -20.34 -37.86
C ASP A 92 -14.16 -19.82 -37.75
N GLY A 93 -13.43 -20.32 -36.77
CA GLY A 93 -12.02 -20.03 -36.61
C GLY A 93 -11.56 -20.36 -35.20
N MET A 94 -10.38 -19.87 -34.86
CA MET A 94 -9.84 -19.97 -33.51
C MET A 94 -9.15 -18.67 -33.12
N ALA A 95 -8.90 -18.49 -31.83
CA ALA A 95 -8.19 -17.32 -31.33
C ALA A 95 -7.20 -17.68 -30.22
N LEU A 96 -6.16 -16.86 -30.10
CA LEU A 96 -5.33 -16.73 -28.91
C LEU A 96 -5.92 -15.60 -28.05
N VAL A 97 -6.17 -15.86 -26.77
CA VAL A 97 -6.84 -14.92 -25.86
C VAL A 97 -5.93 -14.60 -24.68
N LEU A 98 -5.70 -13.32 -24.43
CA LEU A 98 -5.08 -12.77 -23.23
C LEU A 98 -6.17 -12.09 -22.40
N HIS A 99 -6.45 -12.52 -21.18
CA HIS A 99 -7.58 -11.98 -20.42
C HIS A 99 -7.38 -11.95 -18.90
N SER A 100 -8.19 -11.13 -18.22
CA SER A 100 -8.38 -11.21 -16.77
C SER A 100 -9.85 -11.37 -16.38
N ASP A 101 -10.63 -12.01 -17.28
CA ASP A 101 -12.01 -12.41 -17.02
C ASP A 101 -12.17 -13.09 -15.65
N PRO A 102 -13.18 -12.71 -14.83
CA PRO A 102 -13.41 -13.27 -13.50
C PRO A 102 -13.63 -14.78 -13.45
N ARG A 103 -13.98 -15.42 -14.56
CA ARG A 103 -14.12 -16.88 -14.67
C ARG A 103 -12.76 -17.60 -14.71
N GLY A 104 -11.66 -16.87 -14.91
CA GLY A 104 -10.31 -17.41 -14.98
C GLY A 104 -10.19 -18.53 -16.02
N VAL A 105 -9.58 -19.65 -15.65
CA VAL A 105 -9.37 -20.81 -16.54
C VAL A 105 -10.67 -21.48 -17.03
N ALA A 106 -11.83 -21.16 -16.46
CA ALA A 106 -13.14 -21.65 -16.90
C ALA A 106 -13.81 -20.74 -17.95
N ALA A 107 -13.12 -19.71 -18.44
CA ALA A 107 -13.67 -18.77 -19.39
C ALA A 107 -13.92 -19.43 -20.77
N ILE A 108 -15.16 -19.32 -21.25
CA ILE A 108 -15.60 -19.71 -22.60
C ILE A 108 -16.69 -18.73 -23.04
N GLY A 109 -16.61 -18.28 -24.29
CA GLY A 109 -17.49 -17.31 -24.92
C GLY A 109 -18.49 -17.95 -25.89
N GLN A 110 -19.01 -17.12 -26.79
CA GLN A 110 -20.07 -17.50 -27.73
C GLN A 110 -19.54 -18.35 -28.90
N PRO A 111 -20.25 -19.42 -29.33
CA PRO A 111 -19.89 -20.21 -30.52
C PRO A 111 -20.16 -19.49 -31.85
N GLY A 112 -19.84 -20.16 -32.96
CA GLY A 112 -20.01 -19.65 -34.32
C GLY A 112 -19.10 -18.45 -34.57
N ARG A 113 -19.65 -17.37 -35.11
CA ARG A 113 -18.98 -16.07 -35.31
C ARG A 113 -18.43 -15.39 -34.05
N GLY A 114 -18.65 -15.97 -32.86
CA GLY A 114 -18.01 -15.51 -31.63
C GLY A 114 -16.69 -16.23 -31.30
N MET A 115 -16.29 -17.21 -32.11
CA MET A 115 -15.02 -17.96 -32.03
C MET A 115 -14.66 -18.47 -30.63
N GLY A 116 -15.66 -18.72 -29.80
CA GLY A 116 -15.51 -19.16 -28.42
C GLY A 116 -14.94 -18.11 -27.45
N TYR A 117 -14.73 -16.85 -27.87
CA TYR A 117 -14.29 -15.77 -26.97
C TYR A 117 -15.37 -14.71 -26.72
N GLY A 118 -16.31 -14.47 -27.63
CA GLY A 118 -17.38 -13.51 -27.37
C GLY A 118 -18.13 -13.00 -28.58
N LEU A 119 -19.31 -12.43 -28.33
CA LEU A 119 -20.13 -11.73 -29.31
C LEU A 119 -21.00 -10.71 -28.58
N GLN A 120 -20.99 -9.46 -29.04
CA GLN A 120 -21.83 -8.41 -28.49
C GLN A 120 -23.32 -8.80 -28.58
N ASN A 121 -24.10 -8.49 -27.54
CA ASN A 121 -25.53 -8.79 -27.46
C ASN A 121 -25.88 -10.28 -27.53
N SER A 122 -24.92 -11.15 -27.21
CA SER A 122 -25.14 -12.58 -27.03
C SER A 122 -25.63 -12.91 -25.61
N PRO A 123 -26.45 -13.96 -25.41
CA PRO A 123 -26.76 -14.48 -24.07
C PRO A 123 -25.54 -15.11 -23.38
N THR A 124 -24.51 -15.52 -24.12
CA THR A 124 -23.27 -16.05 -23.56
C THR A 124 -22.30 -14.91 -23.25
N PRO A 125 -21.76 -14.80 -22.01
CA PRO A 125 -20.83 -13.74 -21.66
C PRO A 125 -19.54 -13.78 -22.48
N MET A 126 -19.13 -12.63 -22.99
CA MET A 126 -17.84 -12.41 -23.64
C MET A 126 -16.69 -12.59 -22.63
N ILE A 127 -15.53 -13.05 -23.08
CA ILE A 127 -14.31 -13.09 -22.27
C ILE A 127 -13.77 -11.67 -22.16
N THR A 128 -13.92 -11.03 -20.99
CA THR A 128 -13.61 -9.61 -20.79
C THR A 128 -13.16 -9.29 -19.35
N PRO A 129 -12.18 -8.38 -19.14
CA PRO A 129 -11.41 -7.66 -20.17
C PRO A 129 -10.42 -8.60 -20.87
N SER A 130 -10.15 -8.32 -22.15
CA SER A 130 -9.28 -9.18 -22.96
C SER A 130 -8.61 -8.46 -24.14
N VAL A 131 -7.54 -9.07 -24.63
CA VAL A 131 -6.93 -8.83 -25.95
C VAL A 131 -6.95 -10.16 -26.68
N VAL A 132 -7.57 -10.20 -27.84
CA VAL A 132 -7.82 -11.42 -28.61
C VAL A 132 -7.11 -11.31 -29.95
N VAL A 133 -6.35 -12.35 -30.32
CA VAL A 133 -5.75 -12.51 -31.64
C VAL A 133 -6.51 -13.58 -32.40
N GLU A 134 -7.20 -13.18 -33.45
CA GLU A 134 -8.11 -14.03 -34.21
C GLU A 134 -7.45 -14.65 -35.43
N PHE A 135 -7.79 -15.90 -35.71
CA PHE A 135 -7.45 -16.64 -36.92
C PHE A 135 -8.75 -17.11 -37.56
N ASP A 136 -9.38 -16.20 -38.31
CA ASP A 136 -10.73 -16.36 -38.81
C ASP A 136 -10.73 -16.99 -40.21
N THR A 137 -11.54 -18.04 -40.33
CA THR A 137 -11.69 -18.85 -41.54
C THR A 137 -13.07 -18.71 -42.19
N HIS A 138 -13.93 -17.87 -41.64
CA HIS A 138 -15.24 -17.54 -42.17
C HIS A 138 -15.36 -16.03 -42.44
N ARG A 139 -16.38 -15.62 -43.21
CA ARG A 139 -16.60 -14.20 -43.51
C ARG A 139 -18.00 -13.80 -43.07
N ASN A 140 -18.09 -13.22 -41.89
CA ASN A 140 -19.25 -12.55 -41.34
C ASN A 140 -19.26 -11.08 -41.78
N ASN A 141 -20.01 -10.77 -42.84
CA ASN A 141 -20.11 -9.38 -43.34
C ASN A 141 -20.65 -8.42 -42.27
N GLU A 142 -21.46 -8.91 -41.34
CA GLU A 142 -22.01 -8.15 -40.22
C GLU A 142 -21.00 -7.82 -39.11
N LEU A 143 -19.82 -8.43 -39.11
CA LEU A 143 -18.72 -8.16 -38.17
C LEU A 143 -17.56 -7.38 -38.82
N GLY A 144 -17.70 -6.98 -40.09
CA GLY A 144 -16.67 -6.20 -40.79
C GLY A 144 -15.55 -7.06 -41.41
N ASP A 145 -15.74 -8.37 -41.55
CA ASP A 145 -14.71 -9.29 -42.04
C ASP A 145 -14.24 -8.96 -43.47
N PRO A 146 -12.91 -8.85 -43.69
CA PRO A 146 -12.36 -8.58 -45.02
C PRO A 146 -12.47 -9.80 -45.96
N SER A 147 -12.42 -11.01 -45.42
CA SER A 147 -12.38 -12.28 -46.16
C SER A 147 -12.52 -13.47 -45.20
N ASP A 148 -12.73 -14.66 -45.74
CA ASP A 148 -12.77 -15.94 -45.01
C ASP A 148 -11.38 -16.54 -44.71
N ASN A 149 -10.38 -15.67 -44.62
CA ASN A 149 -8.97 -15.99 -44.40
C ASN A 149 -8.25 -14.74 -43.91
N HIS A 150 -8.49 -14.37 -42.66
CA HIS A 150 -7.98 -13.13 -42.10
C HIS A 150 -7.55 -13.30 -40.66
N VAL A 151 -6.78 -12.33 -40.17
CA VAL A 151 -6.41 -12.22 -38.76
C VAL A 151 -6.84 -10.87 -38.22
N ALA A 152 -7.15 -10.82 -36.93
CA ALA A 152 -7.50 -9.58 -36.26
C ALA A 152 -6.93 -9.53 -34.83
N ILE A 153 -6.82 -8.32 -34.30
CA ILE A 153 -6.59 -8.07 -32.88
C ILE A 153 -7.80 -7.30 -32.36
N THR A 154 -8.62 -7.95 -31.54
CA THR A 154 -9.82 -7.36 -30.95
C THR A 154 -9.70 -7.24 -29.44
N LEU A 155 -10.54 -6.39 -28.85
CA LEU A 155 -10.50 -6.08 -27.43
C LEU A 155 -11.81 -6.48 -26.76
N ASP A 156 -11.70 -6.86 -25.49
CA ASP A 156 -12.79 -7.10 -24.57
C ASP A 156 -13.84 -8.11 -25.08
N GLY A 157 -13.38 -9.07 -25.88
CA GLY A 157 -14.17 -10.18 -26.42
C GLY A 157 -15.14 -9.79 -27.53
N ASN A 158 -14.96 -8.63 -28.17
CA ASN A 158 -15.84 -8.16 -29.24
C ASN A 158 -15.29 -8.50 -30.63
N PRO A 159 -15.93 -9.42 -31.37
CA PRO A 159 -15.47 -9.83 -32.71
C PRO A 159 -15.78 -8.78 -33.80
N ASP A 160 -16.58 -7.75 -33.50
CA ASP A 160 -16.94 -6.71 -34.48
C ASP A 160 -15.73 -5.81 -34.80
N HIS A 161 -15.22 -5.91 -36.02
CA HIS A 161 -14.05 -5.17 -36.49
C HIS A 161 -14.32 -3.71 -36.86
N ASP A 162 -15.59 -3.34 -37.02
CA ASP A 162 -16.03 -1.98 -37.27
C ASP A 162 -16.30 -1.23 -35.95
N ALA A 163 -16.37 -1.94 -34.82
CA ALA A 163 -16.45 -1.37 -33.48
C ALA A 163 -15.09 -0.81 -32.99
N PHE A 164 -15.11 0.30 -32.23
CA PHE A 164 -13.89 0.97 -31.76
C PHE A 164 -13.17 0.20 -30.62
N PRO A 165 -11.82 0.08 -30.64
CA PRO A 165 -10.89 0.59 -31.64
C PRO A 165 -10.89 -0.28 -32.91
N SER A 166 -11.45 0.31 -33.97
CA SER A 166 -11.77 -0.29 -35.25
C SER A 166 -10.51 -0.41 -36.11
N SER A 167 -10.38 -1.51 -36.85
CA SER A 167 -9.43 -1.76 -37.97
C SER A 167 -8.15 -2.58 -37.75
N TYR A 168 -7.91 -3.19 -36.59
CA TYR A 168 -6.76 -4.09 -36.42
C TYR A 168 -7.02 -5.45 -37.05
N ARG A 169 -7.09 -5.49 -38.38
CA ARG A 169 -7.34 -6.71 -39.15
C ARG A 169 -6.55 -6.71 -40.44
N GLN A 170 -6.11 -7.89 -40.84
CA GLN A 170 -5.35 -8.09 -42.05
C GLN A 170 -5.92 -9.27 -42.85
N ASN A 171 -6.27 -9.00 -44.11
CA ASN A 171 -6.55 -10.05 -45.08
C ASN A 171 -5.23 -10.71 -45.48
N LEU A 172 -5.14 -12.04 -45.34
CA LEU A 172 -3.92 -12.79 -45.64
C LEU A 172 -3.73 -13.06 -47.15
N GLY A 173 -4.78 -12.87 -47.96
CA GLY A 173 -4.77 -13.14 -49.39
C GLY A 173 -4.46 -14.61 -49.71
N SER A 174 -3.84 -14.85 -50.86
CA SER A 174 -3.46 -16.20 -51.32
C SER A 174 -2.05 -16.63 -50.92
N GLY A 175 -1.26 -15.75 -50.32
CA GLY A 175 0.13 -16.04 -49.91
C GLY A 175 0.22 -16.91 -48.66
N LEU A 176 -0.81 -16.90 -47.82
CA LEU A 176 -0.93 -17.72 -46.62
C LEU A 176 -2.41 -18.06 -46.38
N THR A 177 -2.73 -19.34 -46.21
CA THR A 177 -4.09 -19.83 -45.99
C THR A 177 -4.18 -20.54 -44.64
N LEU A 178 -5.03 -20.05 -43.74
CA LEU A 178 -5.20 -20.58 -42.38
C LEU A 178 -5.74 -22.02 -42.41
N LYS A 179 -6.82 -22.25 -43.18
CA LYS A 179 -7.46 -23.57 -43.39
C LYS A 179 -6.77 -24.40 -44.49
N SER A 180 -5.43 -24.38 -44.55
CA SER A 180 -4.64 -25.09 -45.56
C SER A 180 -4.44 -26.58 -45.25
N ASN A 181 -4.93 -27.07 -44.11
CA ASN A 181 -4.62 -28.39 -43.54
C ASN A 181 -3.14 -28.60 -43.15
N ALA A 182 -2.28 -27.59 -43.35
CA ALA A 182 -0.87 -27.60 -42.97
C ALA A 182 -0.63 -26.73 -41.72
N PRO A 183 0.47 -26.93 -40.98
CA PRO A 183 0.85 -26.05 -39.88
C PRO A 183 1.06 -24.60 -40.34
N VAL A 184 0.59 -23.66 -39.51
CA VAL A 184 0.85 -22.22 -39.61
C VAL A 184 1.60 -21.79 -38.37
N TYR A 185 2.71 -21.08 -38.58
CA TYR A 185 3.57 -20.57 -37.52
C TYR A 185 3.20 -19.13 -37.24
N VAL A 186 2.99 -18.83 -35.97
CA VAL A 186 2.53 -17.53 -35.49
C VAL A 186 3.50 -17.04 -34.44
N TRP A 187 3.83 -15.75 -34.49
CA TRP A 187 4.52 -15.06 -33.42
C TRP A 187 3.74 -13.81 -33.00
N LEU A 188 3.67 -13.56 -31.70
CA LEU A 188 3.11 -12.35 -31.13
C LEU A 188 4.18 -11.70 -30.25
N ASP A 189 4.57 -10.47 -30.57
CA ASP A 189 5.44 -9.67 -29.70
C ASP A 189 4.69 -8.48 -29.16
N TYR A 190 4.65 -8.36 -27.84
CA TYR A 190 4.21 -7.18 -27.13
C TYR A 190 5.42 -6.47 -26.52
N ALA A 191 5.57 -5.19 -26.82
CA ALA A 191 6.56 -4.32 -26.19
C ALA A 191 5.86 -3.39 -25.19
N SER A 192 6.07 -3.65 -23.91
CA SER A 192 5.46 -2.92 -22.78
C SER A 192 5.78 -1.43 -22.82
N ALA A 193 7.03 -1.07 -23.13
CA ALA A 193 7.50 0.30 -23.16
C ALA A 193 6.82 1.18 -24.23
N SER A 194 6.34 0.57 -25.32
CA SER A 194 5.68 1.29 -26.43
C SER A 194 4.20 0.97 -26.56
N HIS A 195 3.67 0.07 -25.72
CA HIS A 195 2.32 -0.50 -25.83
C HIS A 195 2.02 -1.02 -27.25
N GLY A 196 3.05 -1.58 -27.90
CA GLY A 196 3.01 -2.07 -29.27
C GLY A 196 2.84 -3.58 -29.31
N LEU A 197 1.92 -4.07 -30.12
CA LEU A 197 1.67 -5.50 -30.32
C LEU A 197 1.84 -5.85 -31.80
N SER A 198 2.71 -6.80 -32.11
CA SER A 198 3.06 -7.19 -33.47
C SER A 198 2.82 -8.68 -33.69
N LEU A 199 1.97 -8.98 -34.64
CA LEU A 199 1.59 -10.32 -35.07
C LEU A 199 2.34 -10.67 -36.36
N TYR A 200 2.93 -11.87 -36.40
CA TYR A 200 3.67 -12.40 -37.54
C TYR A 200 3.14 -13.79 -37.86
N LEU A 201 2.86 -14.07 -39.13
CA LEU A 201 2.46 -15.40 -39.58
C LEU A 201 3.36 -15.90 -40.72
N SER A 202 3.63 -17.20 -40.73
CA SER A 202 4.40 -17.88 -41.78
C SER A 202 3.89 -19.31 -42.01
N SER A 203 4.12 -19.84 -43.21
CA SER A 203 3.93 -21.27 -43.53
C SER A 203 5.16 -22.12 -43.20
N THR A 204 6.26 -21.50 -42.75
CA THR A 204 7.49 -22.17 -42.31
C THR A 204 7.89 -21.72 -40.92
N ASP A 205 8.71 -22.52 -40.22
CA ASP A 205 9.23 -22.18 -38.89
C ASP A 205 10.34 -21.12 -38.96
N THR A 206 10.02 -19.96 -39.51
CA THR A 206 10.93 -18.83 -39.62
C THR A 206 10.10 -17.58 -39.48
N LYS A 207 10.33 -16.83 -38.41
CA LYS A 207 9.64 -15.57 -38.13
C LYS A 207 9.95 -14.55 -39.24
N PRO A 208 8.93 -14.02 -39.95
CA PRO A 208 9.13 -12.96 -40.91
C PRO A 208 9.72 -11.69 -40.28
N THR A 209 10.49 -10.93 -41.03
CA THR A 209 11.04 -9.64 -40.57
C THR A 209 9.99 -8.54 -40.50
N ALA A 210 8.98 -8.58 -41.38
CA ALA A 210 7.85 -7.68 -41.36
C ALA A 210 6.67 -8.32 -40.63
N SER A 211 6.00 -7.57 -39.75
CA SER A 211 4.77 -8.02 -39.11
C SER A 211 3.65 -8.16 -40.14
N THR A 212 2.82 -9.18 -39.96
CA THR A 212 1.57 -9.36 -40.68
C THR A 212 0.55 -8.30 -40.25
N LEU A 213 0.51 -8.00 -38.95
CA LEU A 213 -0.34 -6.95 -38.37
C LEU A 213 0.39 -6.35 -37.18
N GLY A 214 0.55 -5.02 -37.16
CA GLY A 214 1.15 -4.28 -36.04
C GLY A 214 0.18 -3.24 -35.52
N VAL A 215 0.00 -3.21 -34.20
CA VAL A 215 -0.93 -2.28 -33.53
C VAL A 215 -0.20 -1.59 -32.38
N SER A 216 -0.64 -0.38 -32.05
CA SER A 216 -0.08 0.43 -30.98
C SER A 216 -1.18 0.93 -30.05
N GLY A 217 -0.81 1.28 -28.82
CA GLY A 217 -1.75 1.78 -27.82
C GLY A 217 -2.54 0.69 -27.09
N ILE A 218 -2.11 -0.57 -27.19
CA ILE A 218 -2.66 -1.66 -26.39
C ILE A 218 -1.89 -1.72 -25.07
N ASP A 219 -2.35 -1.00 -24.05
CA ASP A 219 -1.74 -1.08 -22.72
C ASP A 219 -2.30 -2.31 -21.96
N LEU A 220 -1.52 -3.39 -21.92
CA LEU A 220 -1.92 -4.63 -21.23
C LEU A 220 -2.08 -4.44 -19.71
N ALA A 221 -1.23 -3.64 -19.08
CA ALA A 221 -1.27 -3.44 -17.63
C ALA A 221 -2.50 -2.62 -17.22
N ALA A 222 -2.79 -1.55 -17.97
CA ALA A 222 -4.00 -0.76 -17.73
C ALA A 222 -5.28 -1.54 -18.03
N ARG A 223 -5.25 -2.46 -19.01
CA ARG A 223 -6.44 -3.21 -19.45
C ARG A 223 -6.72 -4.45 -18.62
N LEU A 224 -5.70 -5.24 -18.32
CA LEU A 224 -5.84 -6.57 -17.71
C LEU A 224 -5.47 -6.59 -16.23
N GLY A 225 -4.89 -5.50 -15.69
CA GLY A 225 -4.37 -5.47 -14.32
C GLY A 225 -2.95 -6.03 -14.25
N ALA A 226 -2.51 -6.48 -13.07
CA ALA A 226 -1.12 -6.90 -12.84
C ALA A 226 -0.75 -8.24 -13.51
N SER A 227 -1.73 -9.08 -13.82
CA SER A 227 -1.52 -10.42 -14.35
C SER A 227 -2.63 -10.84 -15.31
N LEU A 228 -2.32 -11.69 -16.29
CA LEU A 228 -3.27 -12.19 -17.29
C LEU A 228 -3.25 -13.71 -17.43
N TRP A 229 -4.37 -14.29 -17.82
CA TRP A 229 -4.49 -15.64 -18.35
C TRP A 229 -4.20 -15.64 -19.85
N LEU A 230 -3.52 -16.67 -20.34
CA LEU A 230 -3.33 -16.94 -21.76
C LEU A 230 -4.06 -18.23 -22.12
N GLY A 231 -4.74 -18.27 -23.26
CA GLY A 231 -5.37 -19.48 -23.74
C GLY A 231 -5.82 -19.41 -25.18
N PHE A 232 -6.54 -20.44 -25.61
CA PHE A 232 -7.03 -20.59 -26.96
C PHE A 232 -8.53 -20.81 -26.94
N THR A 233 -9.25 -20.20 -27.88
CA THR A 233 -10.68 -20.46 -28.08
C THR A 233 -10.92 -20.87 -29.51
N GLY A 234 -12.04 -21.54 -29.77
CA GLY A 234 -12.44 -21.86 -31.12
C GLY A 234 -13.86 -22.38 -31.14
N SER A 235 -14.50 -22.21 -32.29
CA SER A 235 -15.84 -22.71 -32.50
C SER A 235 -16.08 -23.06 -33.95
N THR A 236 -17.14 -23.84 -34.15
CA THR A 236 -17.75 -24.08 -35.45
C THR A 236 -19.22 -23.67 -35.39
N GLY A 237 -19.90 -23.75 -36.53
CA GLY A 237 -21.29 -23.36 -36.68
C GLY A 237 -21.92 -24.18 -37.79
N GLY A 238 -22.59 -23.52 -38.74
CA GLY A 238 -23.14 -24.18 -39.92
C GLY A 238 -22.07 -24.78 -40.85
N ALA A 239 -20.83 -24.32 -40.75
CA ALA A 239 -19.65 -24.91 -41.38
C ALA A 239 -18.68 -25.42 -40.30
N GLN A 240 -17.71 -26.24 -40.70
CA GLN A 240 -16.87 -26.99 -39.75
C GLN A 240 -15.39 -27.03 -40.15
N SER A 241 -14.55 -26.93 -39.13
CA SER A 241 -13.11 -27.14 -39.16
C SER A 241 -12.66 -27.73 -37.82
N LYS A 242 -11.63 -28.57 -37.86
CA LYS A 242 -10.87 -28.93 -36.66
C LYS A 242 -9.79 -27.88 -36.43
N HIS A 243 -9.78 -27.31 -35.24
CA HIS A 243 -8.82 -26.29 -34.80
C HIS A 243 -7.83 -26.91 -33.81
N GLU A 244 -6.53 -26.81 -34.07
CA GLU A 244 -5.49 -27.51 -33.31
C GLU A 244 -4.34 -26.58 -32.94
N VAL A 245 -3.84 -26.71 -31.71
CA VAL A 245 -2.58 -26.12 -31.26
C VAL A 245 -1.56 -27.24 -31.12
N LEU A 246 -0.58 -27.24 -32.03
CA LEU A 246 0.44 -28.29 -32.11
C LEU A 246 1.58 -28.02 -31.13
N GLU A 247 2.03 -26.78 -31.06
CA GLU A 247 3.14 -26.32 -30.22
C GLU A 247 2.88 -24.88 -29.79
N PHE A 248 3.36 -24.47 -28.62
CA PHE A 248 3.40 -23.05 -28.25
C PHE A 248 4.51 -22.76 -27.24
N TYR A 249 4.94 -21.50 -27.22
CA TYR A 249 5.94 -20.95 -26.31
C TYR A 249 5.44 -19.57 -25.94
N ALA A 250 5.36 -19.23 -24.66
CA ALA A 250 4.99 -17.91 -24.18
C ALA A 250 6.00 -17.47 -23.11
N SER A 251 6.55 -16.26 -23.24
CA SER A 251 7.56 -15.72 -22.33
C SER A 251 7.40 -14.22 -22.18
N ASP A 252 7.55 -13.70 -20.97
CA ASP A 252 7.42 -12.26 -20.65
C ASP A 252 8.77 -11.56 -20.37
N THR A 253 9.89 -12.24 -20.65
CA THR A 253 11.22 -11.72 -20.29
C THR A 253 12.34 -11.93 -21.30
N LEU A 254 12.16 -12.71 -22.37
CA LEU A 254 13.22 -12.96 -23.35
C LEU A 254 12.77 -12.77 -24.81
N VAL A 255 13.56 -11.95 -25.51
CA VAL A 255 13.63 -11.91 -26.98
C VAL A 255 14.43 -13.13 -27.45
N ALA A 256 13.84 -14.32 -27.38
CA ALA A 256 14.13 -15.46 -28.26
C ALA A 256 13.20 -16.64 -27.91
N PRO A 257 12.41 -17.17 -28.87
CA PRO A 257 11.68 -18.43 -28.71
C PRO A 257 12.58 -19.68 -28.71
N ASP A 258 13.87 -19.53 -28.38
CA ASP A 258 14.84 -20.62 -28.25
C ASP A 258 15.04 -21.04 -26.78
N SER A 259 14.14 -20.65 -25.86
CA SER A 259 13.99 -21.38 -24.60
C SER A 259 13.59 -22.81 -24.95
N THR A 260 14.60 -23.68 -24.98
CA THR A 260 14.42 -25.09 -25.28
C THR A 260 13.47 -25.64 -24.23
N CYS A 261 12.27 -26.07 -24.63
CA CYS A 261 11.36 -26.73 -23.71
C CYS A 261 12.12 -27.85 -23.00
N CYS A 262 11.96 -27.93 -21.69
CA CYS A 262 12.55 -29.00 -20.92
C CYS A 262 11.49 -30.05 -20.57
N SER A 263 11.92 -31.30 -20.55
CA SER A 263 11.14 -32.45 -20.05
C SER A 263 11.84 -33.15 -18.89
N ALA A 264 13.08 -32.74 -18.57
CA ALA A 264 13.88 -33.17 -17.44
C ALA A 264 15.05 -32.20 -17.19
N ASP A 265 15.57 -32.18 -15.97
CA ASP A 265 16.70 -31.33 -15.54
C ASP A 265 17.96 -31.49 -16.40
N ALA A 266 18.16 -32.68 -16.99
CA ALA A 266 19.28 -32.95 -17.90
C ALA A 266 19.31 -31.99 -19.11
N GLN A 267 18.18 -31.39 -19.48
CA GLN A 267 18.09 -30.39 -20.56
C GLN A 267 18.35 -28.96 -20.08
N CYS A 268 18.37 -28.74 -18.76
CA CYS A 268 18.56 -27.43 -18.12
C CYS A 268 19.98 -27.20 -17.61
N THR A 269 20.88 -28.20 -17.70
CA THR A 269 22.25 -28.09 -17.14
C THR A 269 23.08 -26.93 -17.70
N SER A 270 22.80 -26.47 -18.92
CA SER A 270 23.46 -25.33 -19.56
C SER A 270 22.52 -24.14 -19.77
N SER A 271 21.32 -24.19 -19.20
CA SER A 271 20.34 -23.11 -19.28
C SER A 271 20.82 -21.94 -18.40
N PRO A 272 20.83 -20.70 -18.93
CA PRO A 272 21.11 -19.52 -18.11
C PRO A 272 20.01 -19.21 -17.08
N GLN A 273 18.83 -19.85 -17.19
CA GLN A 273 17.72 -19.71 -16.25
C GLN A 273 17.88 -20.60 -15.01
N GLY A 274 18.65 -21.68 -15.11
CA GLY A 274 18.97 -22.58 -14.01
C GLY A 274 18.86 -24.05 -14.39
N PRO A 275 19.27 -24.97 -13.49
CA PRO A 275 19.42 -26.38 -13.80
C PRO A 275 18.15 -27.22 -13.62
N VAL A 276 17.05 -26.66 -13.09
CA VAL A 276 15.82 -27.39 -12.77
C VAL A 276 14.81 -27.22 -13.88
N CYS A 277 14.16 -28.31 -14.30
CA CYS A 277 13.05 -28.27 -15.23
C CYS A 277 11.71 -28.23 -14.49
N ASP A 278 10.94 -27.16 -14.65
CA ASP A 278 9.56 -27.12 -14.18
C ASP A 278 8.68 -27.98 -15.10
N LEU A 279 8.28 -29.17 -14.65
CA LEU A 279 7.43 -30.08 -15.43
C LEU A 279 5.97 -29.60 -15.58
N ARG A 280 5.53 -28.57 -14.85
CA ARG A 280 4.21 -27.95 -15.04
C ARG A 280 4.23 -26.92 -16.16
N LYS A 281 5.39 -26.32 -16.45
CA LYS A 281 5.58 -25.23 -17.43
C LYS A 281 6.49 -25.61 -18.61
N HIS A 282 7.26 -26.68 -18.47
CA HIS A 282 8.32 -27.14 -19.38
C HIS A 282 9.40 -26.09 -19.66
N VAL A 283 9.75 -25.28 -18.66
CA VAL A 283 10.82 -24.27 -18.75
C VAL A 283 11.87 -24.49 -17.67
N CYS A 284 13.11 -24.14 -17.99
CA CYS A 284 14.21 -24.22 -17.03
C CYS A 284 14.17 -23.05 -16.05
N GLY A 285 14.52 -23.32 -14.80
CA GLY A 285 14.64 -22.34 -13.72
C GLY A 285 15.67 -22.78 -12.68
N GLU A 286 15.88 -21.94 -11.68
CA GLU A 286 16.72 -22.23 -10.52
C GLU A 286 16.06 -23.23 -9.57
N CYS A 287 14.72 -23.28 -9.53
CA CYS A 287 13.96 -24.10 -8.59
C CYS A 287 12.52 -24.37 -9.04
N THR A 288 11.84 -25.27 -8.33
CA THR A 288 10.38 -25.45 -8.35
C THR A 288 9.85 -25.66 -6.92
N GLU A 289 8.53 -25.65 -6.72
CA GLU A 289 7.89 -26.07 -5.45
C GLU A 289 8.40 -27.45 -4.97
N ALA A 290 8.64 -28.35 -5.92
CA ALA A 290 9.07 -29.72 -5.66
C ALA A 290 10.58 -29.88 -5.51
N ASP A 291 11.38 -28.92 -6.00
CA ASP A 291 12.84 -28.96 -5.95
C ASP A 291 13.43 -27.57 -5.67
N THR A 292 13.80 -27.36 -4.40
CA THR A 292 14.57 -26.20 -3.92
C THR A 292 16.02 -26.56 -3.59
N SER A 293 16.49 -27.75 -3.99
CA SER A 293 17.84 -28.23 -3.64
C SER A 293 18.97 -27.40 -4.26
N HIS A 294 18.66 -26.66 -5.33
CA HIS A 294 19.55 -25.76 -6.03
C HIS A 294 19.50 -24.32 -5.47
N CYS A 295 18.59 -24.03 -4.55
CA CYS A 295 18.50 -22.72 -3.90
C CYS A 295 19.58 -22.54 -2.83
N PRO A 296 20.29 -21.41 -2.82
CA PRO A 296 21.30 -21.14 -1.81
C PRO A 296 20.64 -20.89 -0.45
N SER A 297 21.37 -21.10 0.64
CA SER A 297 20.84 -20.92 2.01
C SER A 297 20.36 -19.50 2.33
N GLN A 298 20.78 -18.50 1.55
CA GLN A 298 20.35 -17.10 1.66
C GLN A 298 19.07 -16.80 0.86
N ALA A 299 18.69 -17.69 -0.06
CA ALA A 299 17.49 -17.59 -0.89
C ALA A 299 16.77 -18.94 -0.98
N PRO A 300 16.30 -19.51 0.16
CA PRO A 300 15.83 -20.90 0.22
C PRO A 300 14.42 -21.12 -0.36
N ALA A 301 13.65 -20.05 -0.57
CA ALA A 301 12.29 -20.12 -1.10
C ALA A 301 12.32 -20.10 -2.64
N CYS A 302 11.33 -20.74 -3.27
CA CYS A 302 11.18 -20.71 -4.72
C CYS A 302 9.99 -19.84 -5.11
N ASP A 303 10.25 -18.79 -5.89
CA ASP A 303 9.19 -18.09 -6.59
C ASP A 303 8.76 -18.94 -7.78
N GLU A 304 7.66 -19.68 -7.58
CA GLU A 304 7.10 -20.57 -8.59
C GLU A 304 6.67 -19.84 -9.85
N MET A 305 6.30 -18.55 -9.79
CA MET A 305 5.92 -17.82 -10.98
C MET A 305 7.10 -17.76 -11.93
N ASN A 306 8.32 -17.62 -11.38
CA ASN A 306 9.53 -17.24 -12.10
C ASN A 306 10.62 -18.31 -12.14
N GLY A 307 10.41 -19.40 -11.40
CA GLY A 307 11.41 -20.45 -11.20
C GLY A 307 12.69 -19.92 -10.57
N ARG A 308 12.63 -18.87 -9.74
CA ARG A 308 13.80 -18.19 -9.15
C ARG A 308 13.89 -18.43 -7.65
N CYS A 309 15.09 -18.64 -7.15
CA CYS A 309 15.35 -18.71 -5.72
C CYS A 309 15.30 -17.30 -5.10
N VAL A 310 14.48 -17.13 -4.07
CA VAL A 310 14.24 -15.86 -3.37
C VAL A 310 14.46 -16.01 -1.87
N ALA A 311 14.78 -14.90 -1.19
CA ALA A 311 15.00 -14.93 0.27
C ALA A 311 13.73 -15.30 1.03
N CYS A 312 12.58 -14.84 0.52
CA CYS A 312 11.28 -15.10 1.11
C CYS A 312 10.15 -14.84 0.10
N LEU A 313 9.00 -15.43 0.35
CA LEU A 313 7.71 -15.08 -0.24
C LEU A 313 6.74 -14.58 0.85
N VAL A 314 6.93 -15.05 2.07
CA VAL A 314 6.16 -14.66 3.26
C VAL A 314 7.10 -14.37 4.44
N ASP A 315 6.62 -13.62 5.44
CA ASP A 315 7.41 -13.30 6.64
C ASP A 315 7.91 -14.54 7.38
N ALA A 316 7.18 -15.66 7.28
CA ALA A 316 7.54 -16.93 7.91
C ALA A 316 8.79 -17.59 7.30
N ASP A 317 9.20 -17.18 6.09
CA ASP A 317 10.44 -17.64 5.46
C ASP A 317 11.67 -16.93 6.06
N CYS A 318 11.45 -15.81 6.74
CA CYS A 318 12.50 -15.01 7.36
C CYS A 318 12.74 -15.39 8.83
N LEU A 319 13.89 -14.98 9.35
CA LEU A 319 14.16 -15.03 10.80
C LEU A 319 13.13 -14.19 11.57
N ALA A 320 12.91 -14.52 12.85
CA ALA A 320 11.86 -13.91 13.67
C ALA A 320 11.95 -12.38 13.82
N ASP A 321 13.14 -11.79 13.67
CA ASP A 321 13.40 -10.35 13.71
C ASP A 321 13.42 -9.68 12.32
N HIS A 322 13.09 -10.44 11.27
CA HIS A 322 13.00 -9.99 9.89
C HIS A 322 11.55 -10.06 9.39
N TRP A 323 11.33 -9.52 8.19
CA TRP A 323 10.07 -9.59 7.48
C TRP A 323 10.36 -9.64 5.97
N CYS A 324 9.41 -10.17 5.21
CA CYS A 324 9.55 -10.31 3.79
C CYS A 324 9.07 -9.06 3.07
N HIS A 325 9.96 -8.43 2.31
CA HIS A 325 9.65 -7.27 1.51
C HIS A 325 10.31 -7.38 0.14
N HIS A 326 9.49 -7.47 -0.90
CA HIS A 326 9.95 -7.63 -2.29
C HIS A 326 10.98 -8.76 -2.43
N GLU A 327 10.62 -9.98 -2.00
CA GLU A 327 11.45 -11.19 -2.09
C GLU A 327 12.75 -11.17 -1.27
N ALA A 328 12.94 -10.15 -0.42
CA ALA A 328 14.08 -10.00 0.47
C ALA A 328 13.65 -10.04 1.94
N CYS A 329 14.38 -10.81 2.76
CA CYS A 329 14.26 -10.74 4.21
C CYS A 329 14.98 -9.50 4.73
N LEU A 330 14.22 -8.48 5.13
CA LEU A 330 14.74 -7.26 5.72
C LEU A 330 14.58 -7.31 7.24
N PRO A 331 15.53 -6.74 8.02
CA PRO A 331 15.33 -6.57 9.45
C PRO A 331 14.06 -5.76 9.73
N ARG A 332 13.31 -6.11 10.78
CA ARG A 332 12.21 -5.27 11.26
C ARG A 332 12.76 -3.94 11.77
N LEU A 333 12.03 -2.89 11.44
CA LEU A 333 12.39 -1.51 11.66
C LEU A 333 12.24 -1.11 13.13
N ALA A 334 13.19 -0.31 13.59
CA ALA A 334 13.22 0.23 14.95
C ALA A 334 12.22 1.39 15.11
N HIS A 335 12.02 1.81 16.36
CA HIS A 335 11.17 2.95 16.67
C HIS A 335 11.59 4.23 15.95
N GLY A 336 10.61 4.94 15.38
CA GLY A 336 10.82 6.19 14.67
C GLY A 336 11.40 6.04 13.26
N GLU A 337 11.76 4.84 12.82
CA GLU A 337 12.18 4.61 11.44
C GLU A 337 10.99 4.69 10.48
N LEU A 338 11.23 5.25 9.29
CA LEU A 338 10.21 5.45 8.26
C LEU A 338 9.96 4.13 7.52
N LEU A 339 8.68 3.81 7.32
CA LEU A 339 8.28 2.65 6.53
C LEU A 339 8.55 2.88 5.03
N PRO A 340 8.87 1.83 4.26
CA PRO A 340 8.98 1.90 2.80
C PRO A 340 7.62 2.02 2.09
N GLY A 341 6.53 2.17 2.84
CA GLY A 341 5.15 2.28 2.38
C GLY A 341 4.27 2.82 3.52
N SER A 342 2.95 2.70 3.42
CA SER A 342 2.06 3.28 4.42
C SER A 342 1.95 2.42 5.68
N CYS A 343 1.72 3.09 6.81
CA CYS A 343 1.46 2.45 8.09
C CYS A 343 0.31 1.44 8.03
N ALA A 344 -0.76 1.77 7.29
CA ALA A 344 -1.93 0.90 7.11
C ALA A 344 -1.61 -0.44 6.44
N THR A 345 -0.56 -0.50 5.60
CA THR A 345 -0.26 -1.69 4.79
C THR A 345 0.89 -2.50 5.34
N LEU A 346 1.91 -1.85 5.91
CA LEU A 346 3.16 -2.49 6.29
C LEU A 346 3.42 -2.50 7.80
N GLY A 347 2.77 -1.60 8.55
CA GLY A 347 3.08 -1.31 9.95
C GLY A 347 3.23 -2.52 10.86
N ALA A 348 2.23 -3.40 10.84
CA ALA A 348 2.20 -4.57 11.71
C ALA A 348 3.31 -5.59 11.43
N ARG A 349 3.79 -5.65 10.18
CA ARG A 349 4.79 -6.63 9.73
C ARG A 349 6.21 -6.07 9.81
N ALA A 350 6.38 -4.83 9.40
CA ALA A 350 7.67 -4.18 9.23
C ALA A 350 8.23 -3.63 10.55
N CYS A 351 7.38 -3.17 11.47
CA CYS A 351 7.84 -2.57 12.73
C CYS A 351 8.10 -3.64 13.80
N ARG A 352 9.22 -3.52 14.53
CA ARG A 352 9.48 -4.38 15.71
C ARG A 352 8.36 -4.31 16.75
N SER A 353 7.74 -3.15 16.88
CA SER A 353 6.62 -2.86 17.77
C SER A 353 5.27 -3.44 17.31
N GLY A 354 5.19 -3.94 16.07
CA GLY A 354 3.92 -4.34 15.44
C GLY A 354 2.95 -3.19 15.21
N VAL A 355 3.39 -1.94 15.41
CA VAL A 355 2.57 -0.73 15.24
C VAL A 355 3.38 0.41 14.64
N CYS A 356 2.69 1.36 14.03
CA CYS A 356 3.23 2.58 13.46
C CYS A 356 2.22 3.72 13.65
N GLU A 357 2.68 4.94 13.45
CA GLU A 357 1.82 6.12 13.45
C GLU A 357 1.38 6.45 12.02
N ALA A 358 0.08 6.68 11.84
CA ALA A 358 -0.50 6.93 10.53
C ALA A 358 -0.20 8.35 10.02
N SER A 359 0.10 9.30 10.92
CA SER A 359 0.37 10.68 10.52
C SER A 359 1.74 10.88 9.88
N ASP A 360 2.70 9.99 10.12
CA ASP A 360 4.07 10.14 9.62
C ASP A 360 4.72 8.84 9.11
N ASP A 361 3.95 7.75 9.02
CA ASP A 361 4.38 6.44 8.51
C ASP A 361 5.64 5.88 9.18
N ARG A 362 5.89 6.22 10.44
CA ARG A 362 7.04 5.73 11.21
C ARG A 362 6.64 4.71 12.26
N CYS A 363 7.55 3.77 12.54
CA CYS A 363 7.33 2.71 13.51
C CYS A 363 7.19 3.22 14.95
N GLY A 364 6.25 2.62 15.69
CA GLY A 364 5.85 3.06 17.04
C GLY A 364 4.95 4.29 17.02
N PHE A 365 4.10 4.42 18.04
CA PHE A 365 3.24 5.58 18.21
C PHE A 365 4.01 6.79 18.77
N LEU A 366 3.52 7.98 18.43
CA LEU A 366 3.99 9.24 19.01
C LEU A 366 3.56 9.39 20.46
N ASN A 367 4.25 10.26 21.19
CA ASN A 367 3.72 10.77 22.45
C ASN A 367 2.55 11.69 22.12
N ALA A 368 1.32 11.25 22.41
CA ALA A 368 0.13 12.00 22.06
C ALA A 368 -0.85 12.02 23.24
N PRO A 369 -1.46 13.17 23.54
CA PRO A 369 -2.54 13.27 24.54
C PRO A 369 -3.88 12.70 24.05
N SER A 370 -3.94 12.01 22.90
CA SER A 370 -5.19 11.50 22.31
C SER A 370 -5.01 10.20 21.50
N SER A 371 -6.13 9.69 20.95
CA SER A 371 -6.43 8.31 20.53
C SER A 371 -5.52 7.63 19.48
N THR A 372 -4.43 8.24 19.04
CA THR A 372 -3.48 7.61 18.10
C THR A 372 -2.31 6.92 18.81
N GLY A 373 -2.16 7.09 20.13
CA GLY A 373 -1.03 6.57 20.90
C GLY A 373 -1.33 5.42 21.87
N ASP A 374 -2.37 4.61 21.64
CA ASP A 374 -2.74 3.52 22.57
C ASP A 374 -1.72 2.37 22.55
N CYS A 375 -0.91 2.32 23.61
CA CYS A 375 0.08 1.27 23.82
C CYS A 375 -0.47 0.05 24.56
N ALA A 376 -1.70 0.10 25.11
CA ALA A 376 -2.35 -1.00 25.81
C ALA A 376 -1.46 -1.67 26.88
N GLY A 377 -0.65 -0.88 27.59
CA GLY A 377 0.29 -1.34 28.62
C GLY A 377 1.63 -1.85 28.11
N ASP A 378 1.87 -1.88 26.79
CA ASP A 378 3.15 -2.31 26.20
C ASP A 378 4.03 -1.11 25.80
N PRO A 379 5.12 -0.81 26.55
CA PRO A 379 6.03 0.28 26.21
C PRO A 379 6.74 0.07 24.87
N ALA A 380 6.86 -1.17 24.38
CA ALA A 380 7.46 -1.47 23.08
C ALA A 380 6.57 -1.03 21.90
N ARG A 381 5.41 -0.42 22.15
CA ARG A 381 4.57 0.21 21.11
C ARG A 381 4.82 1.71 20.96
N CYS A 382 5.55 2.32 21.90
CA CYS A 382 5.82 3.75 21.94
C CYS A 382 7.23 4.09 21.48
N ARG A 383 7.39 5.15 20.69
CA ARG A 383 8.73 5.60 20.29
C ARG A 383 9.59 6.04 21.48
N SER A 384 8.95 6.51 22.53
CA SER A 384 9.56 6.86 23.81
C SER A 384 9.97 5.66 24.66
N GLY A 385 9.48 4.45 24.35
CA GLY A 385 9.56 3.32 25.27
C GLY A 385 8.80 3.55 26.58
N ARG A 386 7.83 4.48 26.59
CA ARG A 386 6.99 4.82 27.75
C ARG A 386 5.52 4.62 27.40
N CYS A 387 4.90 3.63 28.03
CA CYS A 387 3.46 3.48 28.07
C CYS A 387 2.99 3.89 29.46
N ASP A 388 2.20 4.96 29.54
CA ASP A 388 1.70 5.47 30.81
C ASP A 388 0.51 4.63 31.31
N VAL A 389 0.14 4.79 32.58
CA VAL A 389 -0.92 4.05 33.25
C VAL A 389 -2.31 4.27 32.64
N ASP A 390 -2.47 5.35 31.86
CA ASP A 390 -3.67 5.64 31.09
C ASP A 390 -3.71 4.93 29.73
N GLY A 391 -2.71 4.10 29.43
CA GLY A 391 -2.62 3.32 28.19
C GLY A 391 -2.12 4.12 26.99
N HIS A 392 -1.64 5.35 27.18
CA HIS A 392 -1.13 6.18 26.10
C HIS A 392 0.40 6.32 26.12
N CYS A 393 0.99 6.49 24.94
CA CYS A 393 2.41 6.70 24.78
C CYS A 393 2.87 8.07 25.32
N GLY A 394 3.98 8.04 26.06
CA GLY A 394 4.49 9.19 26.81
C GLY A 394 3.73 9.43 28.11
N LEU A 395 4.41 9.98 29.10
CA LEU A 395 3.92 10.28 30.45
C LEU A 395 3.02 11.51 30.45
N ALA A 396 1.90 11.42 31.19
CA ALA A 396 1.01 12.52 31.50
C ALA A 396 1.71 13.61 32.30
N ASN A 397 1.14 14.82 32.29
CA ASN A 397 1.55 15.81 33.26
C ASN A 397 1.28 15.31 34.69
N GLY A 398 2.21 15.57 35.60
CA GLY A 398 2.20 15.01 36.96
C GLY A 398 2.73 13.58 37.09
N HIS A 399 3.10 12.91 35.98
CA HIS A 399 3.71 11.58 36.00
C HIS A 399 5.22 11.66 35.72
N GLY A 400 5.97 10.65 36.19
CA GLY A 400 7.41 10.60 36.11
C GLY A 400 7.95 9.17 36.25
N PRO A 401 9.28 8.99 36.26
CA PRO A 401 10.30 10.03 36.26
C PRO A 401 10.63 10.57 34.85
N CYS A 402 10.90 11.87 34.75
CA CYS A 402 11.52 12.50 33.58
C CYS A 402 12.79 13.29 33.97
N SER A 403 13.55 13.73 32.96
CA SER A 403 14.68 14.65 33.13
C SER A 403 14.66 15.74 32.06
N ALA A 404 15.48 16.79 32.18
CA ALA A 404 15.67 17.78 31.10
C ALA A 404 15.97 17.13 29.74
N ALA A 405 16.83 16.11 29.77
CA ALA A 405 17.28 15.41 28.57
C ALA A 405 16.19 14.52 27.97
N SER A 406 15.28 13.99 28.80
CA SER A 406 14.22 13.09 28.35
C SER A 406 12.84 13.75 28.27
N GLY A 407 12.67 15.00 28.68
CA GLY A 407 11.36 15.68 28.69
C GLY A 407 10.70 15.67 27.31
N ALA A 408 11.46 15.99 26.26
CA ALA A 408 10.96 15.98 24.89
C ALA A 408 10.58 14.58 24.37
N THR A 409 11.13 13.51 24.94
CA THR A 409 10.90 12.13 24.50
C THR A 409 10.00 11.34 25.42
N ASP A 410 9.92 11.66 26.70
CA ASP A 410 9.20 10.89 27.72
C ASP A 410 7.87 11.54 28.05
N CYS A 411 7.77 12.88 28.00
CA CYS A 411 6.57 13.62 28.38
C CYS A 411 5.70 13.94 27.18
N ARG A 412 4.37 13.82 27.33
CA ARG A 412 3.43 14.27 26.30
C ARG A 412 3.43 15.79 26.13
N SER A 413 3.75 16.54 27.18
CA SER A 413 3.96 17.99 27.13
C SER A 413 5.31 18.40 26.54
N ALA A 414 6.22 17.47 26.29
CA ALA A 414 7.63 17.72 25.96
C ALA A 414 8.42 18.50 27.04
N VAL A 415 7.81 18.75 28.20
CA VAL A 415 8.39 19.54 29.30
C VAL A 415 8.52 18.66 30.54
N CYS A 416 9.66 18.75 31.21
CA CYS A 416 9.93 18.10 32.48
C CYS A 416 10.26 19.14 33.54
N ASP A 417 9.57 19.07 34.68
CA ASP A 417 9.99 19.73 35.91
C ASP A 417 11.11 18.91 36.53
N GLU A 418 12.36 19.33 36.31
CA GLU A 418 13.54 18.62 36.84
C GLU A 418 13.55 18.49 38.37
N ALA A 419 12.99 19.47 39.08
CA ALA A 419 12.99 19.46 40.53
C ALA A 419 12.02 18.41 41.09
N ALA A 420 10.88 18.21 40.42
CA ALA A 420 9.90 17.20 40.77
C ALA A 420 10.15 15.84 40.07
N ALA A 421 10.94 15.82 39.00
CA ALA A 421 11.05 14.72 38.03
C ALA A 421 9.69 14.31 37.43
N LEU A 422 8.79 15.28 37.25
CA LEU A 422 7.43 15.07 36.72
C LEU A 422 7.24 15.85 35.42
N CYS A 423 6.50 15.27 34.48
CA CYS A 423 6.15 15.91 33.23
C CYS A 423 5.17 17.07 33.45
N GLY A 424 5.26 18.11 32.63
CA GLY A 424 4.46 19.33 32.74
C GLY A 424 5.28 20.57 33.08
N ASN A 425 4.63 21.73 33.01
CA ASN A 425 5.27 23.02 33.30
C ASN A 425 5.79 23.05 34.74
N PRO A 426 7.04 23.50 34.97
CA PRO A 426 7.62 23.55 36.31
C PRO A 426 6.93 24.60 37.18
N ARG A 427 7.10 24.50 38.49
CA ARG A 427 6.58 25.50 39.43
C ARG A 427 7.08 26.90 39.08
N GLY A 428 6.18 27.88 39.16
CA GLY A 428 6.45 29.27 38.80
C GLY A 428 6.33 29.58 37.31
N ALA A 429 6.13 28.58 36.45
CA ALA A 429 5.80 28.79 35.04
C ALA A 429 4.32 29.18 34.87
N GLY A 430 4.00 29.88 33.78
CA GLY A 430 2.62 30.23 33.46
C GLY A 430 1.76 29.02 33.11
N CYS A 431 0.48 29.08 33.45
CA CYS A 431 -0.51 28.06 33.10
C CYS A 431 -1.88 28.69 32.82
N GLY A 432 -2.60 28.11 31.86
CA GLY A 432 -4.02 28.39 31.62
C GLY A 432 -4.96 27.45 32.40
N SER A 433 -4.44 26.29 32.82
CA SER A 433 -5.19 25.27 33.54
C SER A 433 -4.27 24.40 34.40
N ALA A 434 -4.84 23.75 35.42
CA ALA A 434 -4.14 22.80 36.29
C ALA A 434 -3.44 21.67 35.50
N ALA A 435 -4.05 21.21 34.40
CA ALA A 435 -3.53 20.12 33.59
C ALA A 435 -2.20 20.43 32.89
N GLU A 436 -1.78 21.70 32.80
CA GLU A 436 -0.51 22.10 32.18
C GLU A 436 0.69 21.94 33.12
N CYS A 437 0.45 21.89 34.44
CA CYS A 437 1.49 21.92 35.46
C CYS A 437 1.98 20.53 35.86
N SER A 438 3.27 20.42 36.20
CA SER A 438 3.85 19.22 36.79
C SER A 438 3.22 18.85 38.13
N THR A 439 2.68 19.84 38.85
CA THR A 439 1.99 19.69 40.12
C THR A 439 0.50 19.40 39.96
N LEU A 440 -0.04 19.50 38.75
CA LEU A 440 -1.47 19.50 38.47
C LEU A 440 -2.25 20.60 39.20
N LEU A 441 -1.56 21.71 39.53
CA LEU A 441 -2.13 22.84 40.27
C LEU A 441 -1.76 24.14 39.57
N CYS A 442 -2.78 24.89 39.17
CA CYS A 442 -2.65 26.19 38.53
C CYS A 442 -3.49 27.20 39.31
N ALA A 443 -2.84 28.16 39.96
CA ALA A 443 -3.47 29.29 40.63
C ALA A 443 -2.79 30.58 40.19
N ASP A 444 -3.55 31.66 40.08
CA ASP A 444 -3.05 32.97 39.61
C ASP A 444 -2.31 32.92 38.27
N ALA A 445 -2.75 32.01 37.37
CA ALA A 445 -2.12 31.72 36.08
C ALA A 445 -0.65 31.24 36.17
N VAL A 446 -0.25 30.67 37.32
CA VAL A 446 1.07 30.13 37.61
C VAL A 446 0.97 28.70 38.16
N CYS A 447 1.93 27.83 37.81
CA CYS A 447 2.01 26.48 38.35
C CYS A 447 2.48 26.50 39.80
N CYS A 448 1.65 26.00 40.72
CA CYS A 448 1.81 26.17 42.16
C CYS A 448 2.14 24.86 42.86
N ASP A 449 2.78 24.94 44.02
CA ASP A 449 3.04 23.79 44.89
C ASP A 449 1.81 23.34 45.71
N ALA A 450 0.80 24.21 45.83
CA ALA A 450 -0.49 23.96 46.47
C ALA A 450 -1.63 24.62 45.69
N ALA A 451 -2.87 24.23 45.99
CA ALA A 451 -4.06 24.67 45.25
C ALA A 451 -4.46 26.13 45.48
N CYS A 452 -3.95 26.79 46.52
CA CYS A 452 -4.31 28.16 46.91
C CYS A 452 -5.83 28.34 47.03
N GLU A 453 -6.47 27.54 47.88
CA GLU A 453 -7.93 27.46 47.99
C GLU A 453 -8.54 28.62 48.79
N GLU A 454 -7.75 29.32 49.61
CA GLU A 454 -8.25 30.38 50.48
C GLU A 454 -8.17 31.75 49.79
N SER A 455 -9.06 32.68 50.18
CA SER A 455 -9.23 33.97 49.49
C SER A 455 -8.02 34.91 49.50
N CYS A 456 -7.08 34.70 50.42
CA CYS A 456 -5.84 35.47 50.52
C CYS A 456 -4.61 34.61 50.25
N ASP A 457 -4.76 33.48 49.56
CA ASP A 457 -3.62 32.79 48.95
C ASP A 457 -3.23 33.49 47.65
N ALA A 458 -1.93 33.54 47.38
CA ALA A 458 -1.39 34.00 46.10
C ALA A 458 -0.15 33.19 45.72
N CYS A 459 -0.03 32.90 44.42
CA CYS A 459 1.03 32.08 43.86
C CYS A 459 1.88 32.81 42.81
N ASP A 460 1.44 33.98 42.36
CA ASP A 460 2.14 34.83 41.38
C ASP A 460 3.03 35.91 42.03
N LEU A 461 3.19 35.89 43.36
CA LEU A 461 3.92 36.92 44.09
C LEU A 461 5.42 36.97 43.70
N PRO A 462 5.98 38.15 43.40
CA PRO A 462 7.40 38.29 43.09
C PRO A 462 8.31 37.81 44.23
N GLY A 463 9.20 36.87 43.94
CA GLY A 463 10.13 36.30 44.92
C GLY A 463 9.64 35.01 45.60
N SER A 464 8.36 34.67 45.46
CA SER A 464 7.77 33.38 45.87
C SER A 464 6.93 32.74 44.76
N THR A 465 7.09 33.17 43.50
CA THR A 465 6.32 32.69 42.35
C THR A 465 6.35 31.17 42.25
N GLY A 466 5.18 30.54 42.17
CA GLY A 466 5.02 29.08 42.18
C GLY A 466 4.94 28.44 43.57
N THR A 467 5.03 29.23 44.64
CA THR A 467 4.80 28.82 46.03
C THR A 467 3.56 29.52 46.56
N CYS A 468 2.57 28.76 47.00
CA CYS A 468 1.35 29.31 47.57
C CYS A 468 1.66 30.00 48.90
N THR A 469 1.48 31.32 48.95
CA THR A 469 1.82 32.15 50.12
C THR A 469 0.72 33.17 50.39
N PRO A 470 0.60 33.69 51.63
CA PRO A 470 -0.34 34.77 51.92
C PRO A 470 -0.14 35.97 50.98
N ALA A 471 -1.23 36.43 50.37
CA ALA A 471 -1.28 37.62 49.54
C ALA A 471 -0.78 38.84 50.31
N SER A 472 -0.21 39.81 49.59
CA SER A 472 0.33 41.03 50.20
C SER A 472 -0.74 41.80 51.00
N ALA A 473 -0.31 42.48 52.06
CA ALA A 473 -1.21 43.29 52.87
C ALA A 473 -1.94 44.32 51.99
N ARG A 474 -3.24 44.53 52.25
CA ARG A 474 -4.19 45.34 51.45
C ARG A 474 -4.64 44.71 50.13
N ALA A 475 -4.18 43.51 49.77
CA ALA A 475 -4.71 42.82 48.60
C ALA A 475 -6.23 42.54 48.77
N PRO A 476 -7.04 42.68 47.71
CA PRO A 476 -8.50 42.58 47.80
C PRO A 476 -9.02 41.17 48.06
N GLY A 477 -8.18 40.14 47.92
CA GLY A 477 -8.53 38.72 47.97
C GLY A 477 -9.29 38.22 46.73
N ALA A 478 -9.25 36.91 46.48
CA ALA A 478 -9.94 36.22 45.38
C ALA A 478 -10.58 34.90 45.87
N PRO A 479 -11.93 34.82 46.03
CA PRO A 479 -12.92 35.89 45.88
C PRO A 479 -12.71 37.01 46.90
N THR A 480 -13.28 38.19 46.62
CA THR A 480 -12.98 39.40 47.41
C THR A 480 -13.27 39.27 48.90
N CYS A 481 -12.34 39.79 49.72
CA CYS A 481 -12.48 39.92 51.17
C CYS A 481 -13.30 41.15 51.61
N ALA A 482 -13.90 41.90 50.68
CA ALA A 482 -14.68 43.08 51.00
C ALA A 482 -15.72 42.79 52.11
N PRO A 483 -15.80 43.62 53.18
CA PRO A 483 -15.23 44.97 53.31
C PRO A 483 -13.75 45.06 53.77
N PHE A 484 -13.10 43.93 54.06
CA PHE A 484 -11.71 43.82 54.52
C PHE A 484 -10.75 43.54 53.35
N ALA A 485 -9.46 43.50 53.66
CA ALA A 485 -8.38 43.10 52.74
C ALA A 485 -7.45 42.10 53.42
N CYS A 486 -6.66 41.38 52.64
CA CYS A 486 -5.65 40.46 53.15
C CYS A 486 -4.65 41.20 54.06
N ASP A 487 -4.22 40.56 55.15
CA ASP A 487 -3.36 41.17 56.17
C ASP A 487 -1.85 40.97 55.92
N GLY A 488 -1.49 40.18 54.90
CA GLY A 488 -0.10 39.83 54.58
C GLY A 488 0.47 38.65 55.39
N VAL A 489 -0.35 38.00 56.22
CA VAL A 489 0.09 36.95 57.17
C VAL A 489 -0.78 35.71 57.09
N THR A 490 -2.10 35.87 57.01
CA THR A 490 -3.07 34.78 56.96
C THR A 490 -3.62 34.59 55.55
N THR A 491 -4.03 33.36 55.25
CA THR A 491 -4.53 32.96 53.93
C THR A 491 -6.04 33.13 53.80
N ARG A 492 -6.74 33.41 54.91
CA ARG A 492 -8.19 33.64 54.95
C ARG A 492 -8.50 35.12 54.99
N CYS A 493 -9.67 35.50 54.46
CA CYS A 493 -10.16 36.85 54.66
C CYS A 493 -10.30 37.18 56.15
N PRO A 494 -9.69 38.28 56.63
CA PRO A 494 -9.95 38.78 57.96
C PRO A 494 -11.43 39.12 58.14
N THR A 495 -11.97 38.84 59.33
CA THR A 495 -13.34 39.24 59.71
C THR A 495 -13.36 40.51 60.56
N GLU A 496 -12.18 41.01 60.93
CA GLU A 496 -11.96 42.20 61.74
C GLU A 496 -10.63 42.84 61.34
N CYS A 497 -10.48 44.15 61.52
CA CYS A 497 -9.22 44.84 61.27
C CYS A 497 -8.51 45.18 62.59
N ALA A 498 -7.19 44.95 62.62
CA ALA A 498 -6.33 45.38 63.72
C ALA A 498 -5.62 46.71 63.42
N THR A 499 -5.35 46.96 62.13
CA THR A 499 -4.67 48.14 61.60
C THR A 499 -5.23 48.45 60.21
N ASP A 500 -4.94 49.65 59.68
CA ASP A 500 -5.40 50.06 58.34
C ASP A 500 -4.87 49.18 57.20
N SER A 501 -3.82 48.38 57.44
CA SER A 501 -3.29 47.44 56.44
C SER A 501 -4.19 46.23 56.19
N ALA A 502 -5.14 45.94 57.10
CA ALA A 502 -6.19 44.93 56.90
C ALA A 502 -7.44 45.51 56.20
N CYS A 503 -7.41 46.79 55.80
CA CYS A 503 -8.46 47.44 55.06
C CYS A 503 -8.03 47.70 53.61
N PRO A 504 -8.95 47.59 52.63
CA PRO A 504 -8.68 47.98 51.24
C PRO A 504 -8.27 49.45 51.14
N ASP A 505 -7.60 49.83 50.06
CA ASP A 505 -7.24 51.22 49.83
C ASP A 505 -8.47 52.14 49.82
N GLY A 506 -8.32 53.32 50.43
CA GLY A 506 -9.41 54.26 50.66
C GLY A 506 -10.30 53.93 51.87
N ARG A 507 -9.92 52.93 52.68
CA ARG A 507 -10.56 52.60 53.96
C ARG A 507 -9.58 52.63 55.12
N TYR A 508 -10.11 52.80 56.33
CA TYR A 508 -9.35 52.79 57.57
C TYR A 508 -10.04 51.87 58.59
N CYS A 509 -9.26 51.38 59.55
CA CYS A 509 -9.76 50.53 60.62
C CYS A 509 -10.25 51.37 61.79
N ASP A 510 -11.54 51.31 62.09
CA ASP A 510 -12.09 52.04 63.23
C ASP A 510 -11.85 51.34 64.58
N ALA A 511 -12.16 52.02 65.68
CA ALA A 511 -12.01 51.47 67.02
C ALA A 511 -12.93 50.26 67.32
N SER A 512 -13.87 49.93 66.41
CA SER A 512 -14.77 48.78 66.49
C SER A 512 -14.31 47.62 65.59
N HIS A 513 -13.08 47.69 65.07
CA HIS A 513 -12.47 46.71 64.18
C HIS A 513 -13.20 46.55 62.83
N GLN A 514 -13.84 47.61 62.34
CA GLN A 514 -14.51 47.65 61.03
C GLN A 514 -13.74 48.52 60.02
N CYS A 515 -13.68 48.07 58.77
CA CYS A 515 -13.11 48.86 57.68
C CYS A 515 -14.14 49.86 57.13
N LEU A 516 -13.97 51.13 57.48
CA LEU A 516 -14.83 52.22 57.03
C LEU A 516 -14.17 53.02 55.89
N PRO A 517 -14.96 53.58 54.93
CA PRO A 517 -14.43 54.54 53.96
C PRO A 517 -13.72 55.70 54.64
N GLN A 518 -12.54 56.05 54.15
CA GLN A 518 -11.87 57.27 54.55
C GLN A 518 -12.76 58.47 54.21
N LYS A 519 -12.81 59.42 55.14
CA LYS A 519 -13.58 60.64 55.05
C LYS A 519 -12.95 61.58 54.03
N ALA A 520 -13.77 62.18 53.18
CA ALA A 520 -13.33 63.20 52.24
C ALA A 520 -12.75 64.42 52.98
N VAL A 521 -11.84 65.13 52.31
CA VAL A 521 -11.24 66.37 52.82
C VAL A 521 -12.33 67.38 53.20
N GLY A 522 -12.26 67.94 54.41
CA GLY A 522 -13.23 68.91 54.95
C GLY A 522 -14.27 68.33 55.91
N LEU A 523 -14.27 67.01 56.14
CA LEU A 523 -15.09 66.35 57.16
C LEU A 523 -14.33 66.19 58.48
N ALA A 524 -15.05 66.15 59.60
CA ALA A 524 -14.46 65.93 60.91
C ALA A 524 -13.87 64.51 61.04
N CYS A 525 -12.57 64.40 61.30
CA CYS A 525 -11.88 63.18 61.70
C CYS A 525 -11.37 63.29 63.15
N ALA A 526 -11.18 62.15 63.82
CA ALA A 526 -10.52 62.11 65.13
C ALA A 526 -9.02 61.78 65.01
N SER A 527 -8.58 61.30 63.84
CA SER A 527 -7.20 60.95 63.57
C SER A 527 -6.87 60.97 62.07
N ALA A 528 -5.58 61.12 61.75
CA ALA A 528 -5.09 61.38 60.40
C ALA A 528 -5.44 60.28 59.39
N HIS A 529 -5.49 59.02 59.84
CA HIS A 529 -5.76 57.86 58.98
C HIS A 529 -7.24 57.74 58.57
N GLU A 530 -8.17 58.36 59.30
CA GLU A 530 -9.60 58.41 58.93
C GLU A 530 -9.86 59.30 57.72
N CYS A 531 -8.92 60.18 57.39
CA CYS A 531 -9.07 61.23 56.39
C CYS A 531 -8.31 60.84 55.10
N SER A 532 -8.96 60.92 53.94
CA SER A 532 -8.36 60.52 52.65
C SER A 532 -7.13 61.35 52.27
N GLY A 533 -6.99 62.54 52.86
CA GLY A 533 -5.81 63.40 52.73
C GLY A 533 -4.68 63.08 53.71
N GLY A 534 -4.80 62.03 54.52
CA GLY A 534 -3.78 61.56 55.47
C GLY A 534 -3.48 62.53 56.62
N ASN A 535 -4.32 63.54 56.84
CA ASN A 535 -4.13 64.58 57.84
C ASN A 535 -5.45 64.89 58.54
N CYS A 536 -5.40 65.08 59.86
CA CYS A 536 -6.51 65.50 60.71
C CYS A 536 -6.01 66.69 61.54
N VAL A 537 -6.39 67.91 61.14
CA VAL A 537 -5.94 69.17 61.74
C VAL A 537 -7.16 70.03 62.04
N ASP A 538 -7.06 70.90 63.06
CA ASP A 538 -8.16 71.76 63.53
C ASP A 538 -8.41 72.99 62.65
#